data_AF-A0AA39D936-F1
#
_entry.id   AF-A0AA39D936-F1
#
_cell.length_a   1.000
_cell.length_b   1.000
_cell.length_c   1.000
_cell.angle_alpha   90.00
_cell.angle_beta   90.00
_cell.angle_gamma   90.00
#
_symmetry.space_group_name_H-M   'P 1'
#
loop_
_entity.id
_entity.type
_entity.pdbx_description
1 polymer ?
#
loop_
_entity_poly.entity_id
_entity_poly.type
_entity_poly.pdbx_seq_one_letter_code
_entity_poly.pdbx_strand_id
1 'polypeptide(L)'
;MDATSVAVHCYWNGRVKMESKDVDYEGDNVNMMPINLNYGTTYAELLDKICTITGIDRFDFEFNIICRYPISSRECKPIPIKNDEAVELMLEVPIRSGVSCVEIYLESNAVSFPVEANAPANVQISPSIRLLEQESNAVYGGNDGLADKLLSKDGYGNTSVRRPLTCVIVRKFYYGEASSKNSNDPPTYDDKEMGGRKWEDLNMDCLVNVFHKVGIESLLLDVPRVCKSWHRASLDPKCWESLMFPEDIKCKIWDNGRFSKRLMMEYQENFSSTAFIKFVIDRSRGCAAALGLPGCCTEEALEYAANECPELKTLKLNTDLPNKQRKIIPRLIPKWKNLEVLVLDRRHKMKEILDQIALHCSNFMRLSAPGIKVGNWEASAIVTSLPNLRYLVLNGATIERKSVVMILQGCKQLVHLDARGCTRFDEDDAEILELASHIPSFMCEGSRRNGRFT
;
A
#
# COMPACT_ATOMS: atom_id res chain seq x y z
N MET A 1 -16.56 41.27 7.32
CA MET A 1 -15.76 40.16 7.91
C MET A 1 -15.63 39.17 6.79
N ASP A 2 -14.47 39.18 6.14
CA ASP A 2 -14.29 38.40 4.92
C ASP A 2 -14.06 36.95 5.36
N ALA A 3 -15.06 36.10 5.12
CA ALA A 3 -14.94 34.69 5.42
C ALA A 3 -13.89 34.11 4.48
N THR A 4 -12.67 33.90 4.98
CA THR A 4 -11.56 33.33 4.21
C THR A 4 -11.68 31.82 4.03
N SER A 5 -12.66 31.18 4.68
CA SER A 5 -12.95 29.76 4.60
C SER A 5 -14.44 29.45 4.51
N VAL A 6 -14.74 28.32 3.89
CA VAL A 6 -16.06 27.72 3.68
C VAL A 6 -16.13 26.41 4.47
N ALA A 7 -17.21 26.24 5.22
CA ALA A 7 -17.52 24.97 5.89
C ALA A 7 -18.18 24.01 4.90
N VAL A 8 -17.60 22.83 4.72
CA VAL A 8 -18.10 21.76 3.85
C VAL A 8 -18.37 20.51 4.67
N HIS A 9 -19.63 20.05 4.71
CA HIS A 9 -19.99 18.77 5.30
C HIS A 9 -19.72 17.66 4.30
N CYS A 10 -18.81 16.75 4.66
CA CYS A 10 -18.42 15.63 3.82
C CYS A 10 -19.02 14.34 4.36
N TYR A 11 -19.81 13.66 3.53
CA TYR A 11 -20.51 12.41 3.85
C TYR A 11 -19.90 11.23 3.08
N TRP A 12 -19.71 10.08 3.74
CA TRP A 12 -19.19 8.85 3.12
C TRP A 12 -19.84 7.56 3.66
N ASN A 13 -19.56 6.41 3.04
CA ASN A 13 -20.12 5.08 3.33
C ASN A 13 -21.64 4.89 3.03
N GLY A 14 -22.21 5.75 2.19
CA GLY A 14 -23.52 5.56 1.54
C GLY A 14 -23.42 5.61 0.02
N ARG A 15 -24.57 5.66 -0.65
CA ARG A 15 -24.70 5.97 -2.08
C ARG A 15 -25.75 7.05 -2.31
N VAL A 16 -25.54 7.84 -3.36
CA VAL A 16 -26.49 8.86 -3.80
C VAL A 16 -27.65 8.17 -4.51
N LYS A 17 -28.87 8.44 -4.04
CA LYS A 17 -30.10 7.92 -4.60
C LYS A 17 -30.89 9.06 -5.24
N MET A 18 -31.03 9.02 -6.57
CA MET A 18 -31.80 10.03 -7.30
C MET A 18 -33.26 9.58 -7.46
N GLU A 19 -34.06 9.69 -6.39
CA GLU A 19 -35.49 9.35 -6.43
C GLU A 19 -36.44 10.56 -6.50
N SER A 20 -35.94 11.81 -6.40
CA SER A 20 -36.79 13.01 -6.53
C SER A 20 -36.03 14.27 -7.01
N LYS A 21 -36.60 15.47 -6.80
CA LYS A 21 -35.96 16.78 -7.09
C LYS A 21 -34.86 17.17 -6.09
N ASP A 22 -34.39 16.20 -5.31
CA ASP A 22 -33.41 16.41 -4.26
C ASP A 22 -32.43 15.24 -4.18
N VAL A 23 -31.32 15.43 -3.48
CA VAL A 23 -30.23 14.47 -3.37
C VAL A 23 -30.29 13.76 -2.02
N ASP A 24 -30.74 12.50 -2.02
CA ASP A 24 -30.71 11.64 -0.85
C ASP A 24 -29.44 10.77 -0.84
N TYR A 25 -28.85 10.53 0.33
CA TYR A 25 -27.64 9.75 0.51
C TYR A 25 -27.85 8.66 1.58
N GLU A 26 -28.03 7.43 1.13
CA GLU A 26 -28.46 6.29 1.95
C GLU A 26 -27.34 5.26 2.14
N GLY A 27 -27.23 4.68 3.34
CA GLY A 27 -26.31 3.56 3.62
C GLY A 27 -26.30 3.14 5.08
N ASP A 28 -26.00 1.86 5.36
CA ASP A 28 -26.11 1.27 6.69
C ASP A 28 -25.16 1.89 7.75
N ASN A 29 -24.11 2.61 7.32
CA ASN A 29 -23.12 3.25 8.19
C ASN A 29 -22.61 4.58 7.60
N VAL A 30 -23.51 5.46 7.16
CA VAL A 30 -23.13 6.81 6.68
C VAL A 30 -22.42 7.60 7.79
N ASN A 31 -21.25 8.15 7.47
CA ASN A 31 -20.48 9.05 8.33
C ASN A 31 -20.51 10.47 7.78
N MET A 32 -20.36 11.47 8.65
CA MET A 32 -20.23 12.89 8.26
C MET A 32 -19.15 13.59 9.10
N MET A 33 -18.32 14.40 8.45
CA MET A 33 -17.42 15.35 9.12
C MET A 33 -17.38 16.71 8.41
N PRO A 34 -17.30 17.82 9.16
CA PRO A 34 -17.04 19.14 8.60
C PRO A 34 -15.56 19.29 8.21
N ILE A 35 -15.32 19.84 7.03
CA ILE A 35 -14.01 20.25 6.51
C ILE A 35 -14.05 21.76 6.27
N ASN A 36 -13.05 22.49 6.76
CA ASN A 36 -12.84 23.88 6.38
C ASN A 36 -11.91 23.97 5.17
N LEU A 37 -12.41 24.60 4.10
CA LEU A 37 -11.72 24.85 2.84
C LEU A 37 -11.51 26.35 2.66
N ASN A 38 -10.37 26.77 2.14
CA ASN A 38 -10.13 28.19 1.84
C ASN A 38 -10.55 28.48 0.40
N TYR A 39 -10.91 29.73 0.09
CA TYR A 39 -11.06 30.14 -1.32
C TYR A 39 -9.73 29.94 -2.06
N GLY A 40 -9.79 29.35 -3.26
CA GLY A 40 -8.62 28.91 -4.02
C GLY A 40 -8.07 27.52 -3.66
N THR A 41 -8.78 26.72 -2.86
CA THR A 41 -8.42 25.30 -2.66
C THR A 41 -8.57 24.53 -3.97
N THR A 42 -7.55 23.76 -4.36
CA THR A 42 -7.57 22.90 -5.55
C THR A 42 -8.29 21.56 -5.32
N TYR A 43 -8.63 20.85 -6.39
CA TYR A 43 -9.20 19.50 -6.35
C TYR A 43 -8.25 18.48 -5.69
N ALA A 44 -6.95 18.61 -5.92
CA ALA A 44 -5.93 17.80 -5.25
C ALA A 44 -5.93 18.02 -3.72
N GLU A 45 -6.02 19.28 -3.26
CA GLU A 45 -6.06 19.61 -1.83
C GLU A 45 -7.41 19.25 -1.17
N LEU A 46 -8.52 19.34 -1.91
CA LEU A 46 -9.82 18.84 -1.48
C LEU A 46 -9.74 17.32 -1.24
N LEU A 47 -9.20 16.59 -2.22
CA LEU A 47 -8.96 15.15 -2.11
C LEU A 47 -8.00 14.78 -0.96
N ASP A 48 -6.96 15.58 -0.69
CA ASP A 48 -6.07 15.40 0.48
C ASP A 48 -6.84 15.48 1.80
N LYS A 49 -7.72 16.47 1.95
CA LYS A 49 -8.56 16.61 3.14
C LYS A 49 -9.57 15.45 3.26
N ILE A 50 -10.19 15.04 2.15
CA ILE A 50 -11.13 13.92 2.10
C ILE A 50 -10.46 12.60 2.52
N CYS A 51 -9.31 12.25 1.97
CA CYS A 51 -8.58 11.04 2.34
C CYS A 51 -8.11 11.09 3.82
N THR A 52 -7.75 12.28 4.30
CA THR A 52 -7.39 12.50 5.71
C THR A 52 -8.54 12.23 6.66
N ILE A 53 -9.79 12.63 6.34
CA ILE A 53 -10.95 12.43 7.22
C ILE A 53 -11.62 11.06 7.06
N THR A 54 -11.70 10.52 5.84
CA THR A 54 -12.34 9.22 5.57
C THR A 54 -11.43 8.05 5.90
N GLY A 55 -10.10 8.27 5.86
CA GLY A 55 -9.09 7.23 6.01
C GLY A 55 -8.99 6.27 4.82
N ILE A 56 -9.67 6.56 3.70
CA ILE A 56 -9.65 5.81 2.44
C ILE A 56 -8.44 6.24 1.61
N ASP A 57 -7.69 5.27 1.07
CA ASP A 57 -6.56 5.52 0.19
C ASP A 57 -7.01 5.81 -1.25
N ARG A 58 -6.35 6.77 -1.92
CA ARG A 58 -6.59 7.12 -3.34
C ARG A 58 -6.13 6.04 -4.31
N PHE A 59 -5.14 5.24 -3.91
CA PHE A 59 -4.58 4.23 -4.81
C PHE A 59 -5.49 2.99 -4.93
N ASP A 60 -6.37 2.77 -3.95
CA ASP A 60 -7.29 1.62 -3.92
C ASP A 60 -8.70 1.94 -4.45
N PHE A 61 -9.15 3.20 -4.37
CA PHE A 61 -10.53 3.61 -4.66
C PHE A 61 -10.62 4.89 -5.51
N GLU A 62 -11.43 4.83 -6.56
CA GLU A 62 -11.88 6.01 -7.29
C GLU A 62 -13.00 6.70 -6.50
N PHE A 63 -12.84 7.99 -6.21
CA PHE A 63 -13.85 8.81 -5.54
C PHE A 63 -14.79 9.47 -6.55
N ASN A 64 -16.08 9.13 -6.47
CA ASN A 64 -17.15 9.92 -7.06
C ASN A 64 -17.60 10.97 -6.02
N ILE A 65 -17.18 12.22 -6.19
CA ILE A 65 -17.52 13.34 -5.30
C ILE A 65 -18.71 14.09 -5.89
N ILE A 66 -19.82 14.17 -5.15
CA ILE A 66 -21.06 14.81 -5.59
C ILE A 66 -21.40 15.97 -4.66
N CYS A 67 -21.36 17.21 -5.17
CA CYS A 67 -21.82 18.41 -4.48
C CYS A 67 -23.35 18.53 -4.54
N ARG A 68 -23.97 18.87 -3.41
CA ARG A 68 -25.38 19.31 -3.34
C ARG A 68 -25.48 20.79 -3.71
N TYR A 69 -25.73 21.10 -4.98
CA TYR A 69 -25.79 22.49 -5.46
C TYR A 69 -27.22 23.06 -5.38
N PRO A 70 -27.48 24.13 -4.61
CA PRO A 70 -28.80 24.74 -4.52
C PRO A 70 -29.13 25.57 -5.77
N ILE A 71 -30.25 25.25 -6.42
CA ILE A 71 -30.80 26.01 -7.56
C ILE A 71 -31.94 26.91 -7.12
N SER A 72 -32.71 26.48 -6.11
CA SER A 72 -33.68 27.30 -5.40
C SER A 72 -33.73 26.87 -3.93
N SER A 73 -34.49 27.59 -3.11
CA SER A 73 -34.70 27.23 -1.70
C SER A 73 -35.39 25.87 -1.45
N ARG A 74 -35.80 25.16 -2.51
CA ARG A 74 -36.46 23.85 -2.46
C ARG A 74 -36.00 22.86 -3.54
N GLU A 75 -34.94 23.17 -4.28
CA GLU A 75 -34.42 22.30 -5.36
C GLU A 75 -32.90 22.36 -5.37
N CYS A 76 -32.28 21.20 -5.14
CA CYS A 76 -30.84 20.99 -5.22
C CYS A 76 -30.54 20.03 -6.37
N LYS A 77 -29.43 20.24 -7.08
CA LYS A 77 -28.92 19.26 -8.05
C LYS A 77 -27.57 18.69 -7.63
N PRO A 78 -27.34 17.39 -7.87
CA PRO A 78 -26.04 16.77 -7.69
C PRO A 78 -25.11 17.26 -8.80
N ILE A 79 -24.01 17.93 -8.44
CA ILE A 79 -22.95 18.32 -9.36
C ILE A 79 -21.70 17.49 -9.05
N PRO A 80 -21.17 16.70 -10.01
CA PRO A 80 -19.94 15.96 -9.79
C PRO A 80 -18.74 16.91 -9.73
N ILE A 81 -17.92 16.79 -8.69
CA ILE A 81 -16.65 17.51 -8.57
C ILE A 81 -15.54 16.62 -9.13
N LYS A 82 -14.88 17.07 -10.20
CA LYS A 82 -13.83 16.30 -10.89
C LYS A 82 -12.56 17.08 -11.23
N ASN A 83 -12.56 18.39 -11.04
CA ASN A 83 -11.47 19.30 -11.38
C ASN A 83 -11.53 20.59 -10.54
N ASP A 84 -10.52 21.45 -10.67
CA ASP A 84 -10.39 22.67 -9.88
C ASP A 84 -11.56 23.66 -10.12
N GLU A 85 -12.05 23.77 -11.35
CA GLU A 85 -13.19 24.63 -11.72
C GLU A 85 -14.48 24.23 -10.97
N ALA A 86 -14.72 22.93 -10.80
CA ALA A 86 -15.85 22.42 -10.02
C ALA A 86 -15.69 22.67 -8.51
N VAL A 87 -14.44 22.72 -8.01
CA VAL A 87 -14.15 23.08 -6.61
C VAL A 87 -14.36 24.57 -6.38
N GLU A 88 -13.94 25.43 -7.30
CA GLU A 88 -14.22 26.87 -7.24
C GLU A 88 -15.74 27.13 -7.24
N LEU A 89 -16.49 26.50 -8.16
CA LEU A 89 -17.95 26.59 -8.22
C LEU A 89 -18.64 26.10 -6.93
N MET A 90 -18.11 25.03 -6.30
CA MET A 90 -18.58 24.53 -5.00
C MET A 90 -18.34 25.57 -3.89
N LEU A 91 -17.15 26.17 -3.82
CA LEU A 91 -16.77 27.12 -2.77
C LEU A 91 -17.54 28.45 -2.86
N GLU A 92 -18.01 28.82 -4.04
CA GLU A 92 -18.86 30.00 -4.22
C GLU A 92 -20.34 29.80 -3.81
N VAL A 93 -20.79 28.57 -3.55
CA VAL A 93 -22.19 28.27 -3.17
C VAL A 93 -22.69 29.15 -2.02
N PRO A 94 -21.97 29.31 -0.88
CA PRO A 94 -22.43 30.14 0.23
C PRO A 94 -22.62 31.61 -0.15
N ILE A 95 -21.76 32.14 -1.02
CA ILE A 95 -21.83 33.54 -1.51
C ILE A 95 -23.06 33.72 -2.40
N ARG A 96 -23.31 32.77 -3.32
CA ARG A 96 -24.34 32.88 -4.36
C ARG A 96 -25.75 32.54 -3.88
N SER A 97 -25.88 31.69 -2.86
CA SER A 97 -27.17 31.08 -2.47
C SER A 97 -27.63 31.37 -1.03
N GLY A 98 -26.77 31.97 -0.19
CA GLY A 98 -27.10 32.28 1.21
C GLY A 98 -27.14 31.06 2.14
N VAL A 99 -26.68 29.89 1.69
CA VAL A 99 -26.55 28.68 2.52
C VAL A 99 -25.28 28.76 3.38
N SER A 100 -25.35 28.34 4.64
CA SER A 100 -24.25 28.48 5.62
C SER A 100 -23.10 27.47 5.48
N CYS A 101 -23.31 26.38 4.75
CA CYS A 101 -22.34 25.33 4.50
C CYS A 101 -22.63 24.66 3.14
N VAL A 102 -21.65 23.92 2.61
CA VAL A 102 -21.81 23.12 1.39
C VAL A 102 -21.80 21.64 1.76
N GLU A 103 -22.61 20.82 1.09
CA GLU A 103 -22.62 19.37 1.33
C GLU A 103 -22.03 18.61 0.15
N ILE A 104 -21.12 17.67 0.45
CA ILE A 104 -20.55 16.75 -0.54
C ILE A 104 -20.74 15.29 -0.10
N TYR A 105 -21.14 14.45 -1.05
CA TYR A 105 -21.34 13.03 -0.89
C TYR A 105 -20.24 12.26 -1.62
N LEU A 106 -19.66 11.25 -0.96
CA LEU A 106 -18.58 10.43 -1.49
C LEU A 106 -19.06 9.02 -1.77
N GLU A 107 -18.93 8.56 -3.00
CA GLU A 107 -19.03 7.13 -3.33
C GLU A 107 -17.63 6.63 -3.70
N SER A 108 -17.14 5.59 -3.03
CA SER A 108 -15.86 4.96 -3.33
C SER A 108 -16.07 3.68 -4.13
N ASN A 109 -15.48 3.62 -5.33
CA ASN A 109 -15.47 2.42 -6.17
C ASN A 109 -14.08 1.79 -6.15
N ALA A 110 -13.98 0.50 -5.80
CA ALA A 110 -12.70 -0.20 -5.80
C ALA A 110 -12.18 -0.38 -7.24
N VAL A 111 -10.93 -0.01 -7.49
CA VAL A 111 -10.34 -0.06 -8.84
C VAL A 111 -10.03 -1.52 -9.21
N SER A 112 -10.87 -2.13 -10.05
CA SER A 112 -10.70 -3.51 -10.50
C SER A 112 -9.87 -3.60 -11.79
N PHE A 113 -8.63 -4.05 -11.69
CA PHE A 113 -7.82 -4.42 -12.86
C PHE A 113 -8.40 -5.69 -13.53
N PRO A 114 -8.60 -5.71 -14.86
CA PRO A 114 -8.99 -6.92 -15.57
C PRO A 114 -7.84 -7.94 -15.52
N VAL A 115 -8.11 -9.12 -15.01
CA VAL A 115 -7.14 -10.23 -15.00
C VAL A 115 -7.47 -11.15 -16.17
N GLU A 116 -6.67 -11.06 -17.24
CA GLU A 116 -6.71 -12.06 -18.30
C GLU A 116 -6.24 -13.41 -17.75
N ALA A 117 -7.19 -14.34 -17.67
CA ALA A 117 -6.90 -15.71 -17.27
C ALA A 117 -6.36 -16.47 -18.47
N ASN A 118 -5.05 -16.77 -18.50
CA ASN A 118 -4.46 -18.00 -19.05
C ASN A 118 -2.93 -18.03 -18.84
N ALA A 119 -2.47 -18.64 -17.74
CA ALA A 119 -1.09 -19.08 -17.57
C ALA A 119 -1.07 -20.39 -16.74
N PRO A 120 -0.22 -21.38 -17.08
CA PRO A 120 -0.29 -22.72 -16.48
C PRO A 120 0.26 -22.74 -15.04
N ALA A 121 -0.36 -23.58 -14.21
CA ALA A 121 0.07 -23.76 -12.83
C ALA A 121 1.37 -24.58 -12.74
N ASN A 122 2.52 -23.92 -12.54
CA ASN A 122 3.56 -24.36 -11.58
C ASN A 122 4.76 -23.38 -11.47
N VAL A 123 4.61 -22.36 -10.62
CA VAL A 123 5.71 -21.89 -9.76
C VAL A 123 5.10 -21.51 -8.40
N GLN A 124 5.43 -22.24 -7.33
CA GLN A 124 5.06 -21.82 -5.97
C GLN A 124 5.96 -20.64 -5.55
N ILE A 125 5.47 -19.42 -5.77
CA ILE A 125 6.08 -18.20 -5.26
C ILE A 125 5.53 -17.94 -3.85
N SER A 126 6.42 -17.67 -2.88
CA SER A 126 6.07 -17.42 -1.47
C SER A 126 5.09 -16.26 -1.30
N PRO A 127 4.12 -16.32 -0.37
CA PRO A 127 3.17 -15.21 -0.12
C PRO A 127 3.84 -13.85 0.11
N SER A 128 5.01 -13.83 0.76
CA SER A 128 5.75 -12.60 1.07
C SER A 128 6.22 -11.84 -0.18
N ILE A 129 6.38 -12.53 -1.32
CA ILE A 129 6.79 -11.93 -2.59
C ILE A 129 5.61 -11.21 -3.27
N ARG A 130 4.38 -11.70 -3.10
CA ARG A 130 3.17 -11.07 -3.68
C ARG A 130 2.84 -9.71 -3.04
N LEU A 131 3.08 -9.56 -1.74
CA LEU A 131 2.90 -8.29 -1.03
C LEU A 131 3.83 -7.20 -1.60
N LEU A 132 5.11 -7.53 -1.84
CA LEU A 132 6.07 -6.61 -2.44
C LEU A 132 5.74 -6.24 -3.90
N GLU A 133 5.09 -7.14 -4.64
CA GLU A 133 4.60 -6.84 -6.00
C GLU A 133 3.41 -5.88 -5.98
N GLN A 134 2.52 -5.96 -4.99
CA GLN A 134 1.43 -5.00 -4.86
C GLN A 134 1.95 -3.61 -4.46
N GLU A 135 2.86 -3.53 -3.49
CA GLU A 135 3.50 -2.27 -3.08
C GLU A 135 4.33 -1.62 -4.20
N SER A 136 5.10 -2.40 -4.98
CA SER A 136 5.96 -1.86 -6.05
C SER A 136 5.20 -1.37 -7.28
N ASN A 137 3.94 -1.80 -7.48
CA ASN A 137 3.09 -1.39 -8.59
C ASN A 137 2.31 -0.09 -8.29
N ALA A 138 2.00 0.20 -7.02
CA ALA A 138 1.27 1.39 -6.62
C ALA A 138 2.06 2.71 -6.79
N VAL A 139 3.40 2.65 -6.91
CA VAL A 139 4.29 3.81 -6.79
C VAL A 139 4.59 4.54 -8.13
N TYR A 140 4.15 3.98 -9.27
CA TYR A 140 4.48 4.52 -10.61
C TYR A 140 3.29 4.68 -11.58
N GLY A 141 2.05 4.61 -11.09
CA GLY A 141 0.83 4.80 -11.89
C GLY A 141 0.11 6.13 -11.61
N GLY A 142 0.35 7.14 -12.45
CA GLY A 142 -0.29 8.47 -12.42
C GLY A 142 0.73 9.58 -12.70
N ASN A 143 0.59 10.47 -13.68
CA ASN A 143 -0.49 10.78 -14.64
C ASN A 143 0.16 11.06 -16.03
N ASP A 144 -0.50 11.30 -17.17
CA ASP A 144 -1.94 11.41 -17.53
C ASP A 144 -2.18 10.94 -19.00
N GLY A 145 -3.39 11.13 -19.54
CA GLY A 145 -3.55 11.57 -20.93
C GLY A 145 -4.07 10.57 -21.97
N LEU A 146 -5.20 9.89 -21.74
CA LEU A 146 -5.98 9.31 -22.85
C LEU A 146 -7.50 9.28 -22.59
N ALA A 147 -8.14 10.45 -22.62
CA ALA A 147 -9.59 10.58 -22.70
C ALA A 147 -10.01 11.12 -24.08
N ASP A 148 -9.85 10.32 -25.13
CA ASP A 148 -10.70 10.47 -26.33
C ASP A 148 -10.73 9.21 -27.21
N LYS A 149 -11.94 8.83 -27.69
CA LYS A 149 -12.31 7.60 -28.43
C LYS A 149 -12.17 6.31 -27.59
N LEU A 150 -13.25 5.63 -27.21
CA LEU A 150 -14.16 4.94 -28.14
C LEU A 150 -15.58 4.75 -27.55
N LEU A 151 -16.58 5.26 -28.26
CA LEU A 151 -17.97 4.80 -28.16
C LEU A 151 -18.13 3.52 -29.02
N SER A 152 -18.54 2.38 -28.45
CA SER A 152 -19.46 1.40 -29.09
C SER A 152 -19.63 0.09 -28.29
N LYS A 153 -20.76 -0.01 -27.58
CA LYS A 153 -21.69 -1.17 -27.49
C LYS A 153 -21.25 -2.57 -27.01
N ASP A 154 -22.01 -2.99 -25.99
CA ASP A 154 -22.75 -4.27 -25.85
C ASP A 154 -22.01 -5.61 -25.71
N GLY A 155 -22.20 -6.29 -24.57
CA GLY A 155 -21.83 -7.69 -24.37
C GLY A 155 -21.98 -8.21 -22.93
N TYR A 156 -23.16 -8.71 -22.56
CA TYR A 156 -23.39 -9.36 -21.25
C TYR A 156 -22.53 -10.64 -21.09
N GLY A 157 -21.87 -10.81 -19.94
CA GLY A 157 -21.04 -12.00 -19.64
C GLY A 157 -20.86 -12.24 -18.15
N ASN A 158 -21.85 -12.86 -17.50
CA ASN A 158 -21.90 -13.04 -16.05
C ASN A 158 -21.09 -14.27 -15.59
N THR A 159 -19.96 -14.08 -14.91
CA THR A 159 -19.27 -15.16 -14.16
C THR A 159 -18.76 -14.69 -12.80
N SER A 160 -19.35 -15.24 -11.73
CA SER A 160 -18.97 -14.96 -10.36
C SER A 160 -17.69 -15.72 -9.97
N VAL A 161 -16.61 -14.99 -9.65
CA VAL A 161 -15.37 -15.57 -9.09
C VAL A 161 -15.10 -14.92 -7.74
N ARG A 162 -15.39 -15.66 -6.66
CA ARG A 162 -15.07 -15.25 -5.28
C ARG A 162 -13.55 -15.05 -5.14
N ARG A 163 -13.13 -13.86 -4.69
CA ARG A 163 -11.77 -13.57 -4.25
C ARG A 163 -11.72 -13.37 -2.73
N PRO A 164 -10.55 -13.59 -2.07
CA PRO A 164 -10.50 -13.82 -0.64
C PRO A 164 -10.65 -12.51 0.16
N LEU A 165 -11.41 -12.60 1.24
CA LEU A 165 -11.57 -11.53 2.22
C LEU A 165 -10.21 -11.18 2.84
N THR A 166 -9.76 -9.94 2.67
CA THR A 166 -8.91 -9.28 3.66
C THR A 166 -9.67 -9.27 4.98
N CYS A 167 -9.09 -9.85 6.02
CA CYS A 167 -9.78 -10.04 7.29
C CYS A 167 -9.80 -8.72 8.08
N VAL A 168 -10.74 -7.84 7.75
CA VAL A 168 -11.09 -6.69 8.58
C VAL A 168 -11.66 -7.24 9.89
N ILE A 169 -10.87 -7.17 10.97
CA ILE A 169 -11.29 -7.56 12.31
C ILE A 169 -12.24 -6.49 12.83
N VAL A 170 -13.53 -6.62 12.49
CA VAL A 170 -14.58 -5.70 12.96
C VAL A 170 -14.77 -5.88 14.46
N ARG A 171 -14.38 -4.86 15.25
CA ARG A 171 -14.77 -4.76 16.67
C ARG A 171 -16.29 -4.66 16.77
N LYS A 172 -16.96 -5.71 17.24
CA LYS A 172 -18.28 -5.56 17.86
C LYS A 172 -18.12 -4.97 19.26
N PHE A 173 -18.32 -3.67 19.39
CA PHE A 173 -18.48 -3.02 20.69
C PHE A 173 -19.85 -3.39 21.27
N TYR A 174 -19.89 -4.30 22.24
CA TYR A 174 -21.05 -4.42 23.12
C TYR A 174 -20.93 -3.37 24.23
N TYR A 175 -21.66 -2.26 24.08
CA TYR A 175 -21.91 -1.36 25.21
C TYR A 175 -22.89 -2.05 26.16
N GLY A 176 -22.40 -2.45 27.33
CA GLY A 176 -23.23 -2.91 28.42
C GLY A 176 -23.75 -1.74 29.24
N GLU A 177 -24.98 -1.30 28.99
CA GLU A 177 -25.71 -0.45 29.93
C GLU A 177 -26.44 -1.30 30.96
N ALA A 178 -26.36 -0.88 32.22
CA ALA A 178 -27.07 -1.50 33.32
C ALA A 178 -28.21 -0.59 33.76
N SER A 179 -29.47 -1.03 33.60
CA SER A 179 -30.49 -0.99 34.65
C SER A 179 -31.89 -1.36 34.12
N SER A 180 -32.56 -2.23 34.87
CA SER A 180 -33.98 -2.15 35.27
C SER A 180 -34.70 -3.49 35.09
N LYS A 181 -35.26 -3.99 36.19
CA LYS A 181 -36.11 -5.18 36.21
C LYS A 181 -37.53 -4.77 35.84
N ASN A 182 -38.18 -5.50 34.93
CA ASN A 182 -39.57 -5.89 35.11
C ASN A 182 -39.83 -7.22 34.39
N SER A 183 -40.54 -8.10 35.08
CA SER A 183 -40.84 -9.48 34.68
C SER A 183 -42.05 -9.56 33.76
N ASN A 184 -42.02 -10.47 32.78
CA ASN A 184 -43.13 -11.33 32.34
C ASN A 184 -42.66 -12.28 31.22
N ASP A 185 -42.38 -13.54 31.57
CA ASP A 185 -42.21 -14.67 30.63
C ASP A 185 -43.57 -15.39 30.43
N PRO A 186 -43.76 -16.35 29.50
CA PRO A 186 -42.82 -16.96 28.55
C PRO A 186 -43.37 -16.93 27.08
N PRO A 187 -42.81 -17.64 26.05
CA PRO A 187 -42.54 -19.08 26.06
C PRO A 187 -41.04 -19.41 26.03
N THR A 188 -40.67 -20.44 26.78
CA THR A 188 -39.33 -21.04 26.76
C THR A 188 -39.05 -21.66 25.40
N TYR A 189 -38.27 -20.96 24.57
CA TYR A 189 -37.44 -21.63 23.57
C TYR A 189 -36.24 -22.24 24.30
N ASP A 190 -35.96 -23.52 24.05
CA ASP A 190 -34.73 -24.16 24.49
C ASP A 190 -33.54 -23.51 23.75
N ASP A 191 -32.89 -22.54 24.39
CA ASP A 191 -31.62 -21.93 23.94
C ASP A 191 -30.43 -22.91 24.10
N LYS A 192 -30.61 -24.15 23.68
CA LYS A 192 -29.57 -25.15 23.58
C LYS A 192 -28.87 -25.06 22.23
N GLU A 193 -27.71 -24.41 22.30
CA GLU A 193 -26.56 -24.67 21.41
C GLU A 193 -26.69 -24.27 19.93
N MET A 194 -27.01 -22.99 19.68
CA MET A 194 -26.33 -22.26 18.59
C MET A 194 -25.05 -21.60 19.10
N GLY A 195 -24.22 -22.39 19.80
CA GLY A 195 -22.88 -22.04 20.24
C GLY A 195 -21.92 -21.96 19.06
N GLY A 196 -22.04 -20.89 18.26
CA GLY A 196 -21.22 -20.66 17.10
C GLY A 196 -19.72 -20.73 17.46
N ARG A 197 -18.96 -21.52 16.70
CA ARG A 197 -17.52 -21.71 16.92
C ARG A 197 -16.83 -20.36 17.03
N LYS A 198 -16.25 -20.07 18.20
CA LYS A 198 -15.59 -18.78 18.41
C LYS A 198 -14.19 -18.82 17.84
N TRP A 199 -13.73 -17.69 17.34
CA TRP A 199 -12.35 -17.52 16.88
C TRP A 199 -11.30 -17.61 18.01
N GLU A 200 -11.72 -17.51 19.28
CA GLU A 200 -10.82 -17.70 20.44
C GLU A 200 -10.47 -19.18 20.69
N ASP A 201 -11.33 -20.10 20.23
CA ASP A 201 -11.18 -21.56 20.37
C ASP A 201 -10.43 -22.20 19.17
N LEU A 202 -9.99 -21.39 18.21
CA LEU A 202 -9.20 -21.86 17.07
C LEU A 202 -7.84 -22.39 17.54
N ASN A 203 -7.35 -23.47 16.91
CA ASN A 203 -6.04 -24.03 17.22
C ASN A 203 -4.93 -22.95 17.09
N MET A 204 -3.98 -22.97 18.02
CA MET A 204 -2.88 -22.00 18.11
C MET A 204 -2.07 -21.88 16.81
N ASP A 205 -1.74 -23.00 16.17
CA ASP A 205 -1.00 -23.01 14.89
C ASP A 205 -1.83 -22.35 13.77
N CYS A 206 -3.15 -22.51 13.79
CA CYS A 206 -4.03 -21.81 12.85
C CYS A 206 -4.08 -20.29 13.11
N LEU A 207 -4.12 -19.87 14.38
CA LEU A 207 -4.05 -18.45 14.75
C LEU A 207 -2.71 -17.83 14.32
N VAL A 208 -1.60 -18.48 14.65
CA VAL A 208 -0.25 -18.06 14.21
C VAL A 208 -0.15 -17.99 12.68
N ASN A 209 -0.72 -18.98 11.96
CA ASN A 209 -0.75 -18.97 10.50
C ASN A 209 -1.61 -17.86 9.86
N VAL A 210 -2.55 -17.28 10.61
CA VAL A 210 -3.26 -16.05 10.21
C VAL A 210 -2.43 -14.82 10.57
N PHE A 211 -1.89 -14.78 11.79
CA PHE A 211 -1.20 -13.61 12.33
C PHE A 211 0.17 -13.35 11.68
N HIS A 212 0.82 -14.35 11.09
CA HIS A 212 2.02 -14.14 10.26
C HIS A 212 1.78 -13.21 9.04
N LYS A 213 0.50 -12.95 8.68
CA LYS A 213 0.09 -12.19 7.48
C LYS A 213 -0.49 -10.80 7.78
N VAL A 214 -0.72 -10.45 9.05
CA VAL A 214 -1.46 -9.22 9.43
C VAL A 214 -0.56 -7.98 9.58
N GLY A 215 0.76 -8.15 9.55
CA GLY A 215 1.75 -7.07 9.62
C GLY A 215 1.98 -6.52 11.04
N ILE A 216 3.03 -5.71 11.18
CA ILE A 216 3.51 -5.17 12.47
C ILE A 216 2.41 -4.39 13.20
N GLU A 217 1.67 -3.51 12.52
CA GLU A 217 0.63 -2.68 13.14
C GLU A 217 -0.44 -3.53 13.84
N SER A 218 -1.03 -4.48 13.12
CA SER A 218 -2.05 -5.37 13.64
C SER A 218 -1.54 -6.24 14.79
N LEU A 219 -0.28 -6.72 14.70
CA LEU A 219 0.35 -7.55 15.74
C LEU A 219 0.67 -6.79 17.04
N LEU A 220 0.86 -5.47 16.96
CA LEU A 220 1.08 -4.62 18.12
C LEU A 220 -0.24 -4.10 18.72
N LEU A 221 -1.14 -3.59 17.88
CA LEU A 221 -2.22 -2.70 18.33
C LEU A 221 -3.62 -3.33 18.33
N ASP A 222 -3.82 -4.40 17.56
CA ASP A 222 -5.15 -4.98 17.33
C ASP A 222 -5.26 -6.41 17.86
N VAL A 223 -4.44 -7.34 17.35
CA VAL A 223 -4.51 -8.78 17.68
C VAL A 223 -4.38 -9.06 19.20
N PRO A 224 -3.43 -8.45 19.94
CA PRO A 224 -3.33 -8.64 21.40
C PRO A 224 -4.58 -8.23 22.18
N ARG A 225 -5.44 -7.38 21.60
CA ARG A 225 -6.59 -6.76 22.28
C ARG A 225 -7.92 -7.46 21.99
N VAL A 226 -7.95 -8.46 21.11
CA VAL A 226 -9.18 -9.20 20.78
C VAL A 226 -9.55 -10.16 21.91
N CYS A 227 -8.65 -11.06 22.29
CA CYS A 227 -8.84 -11.95 23.44
C CYS A 227 -7.51 -12.53 23.94
N LYS A 228 -7.54 -13.21 25.10
CA LYS A 228 -6.34 -13.84 25.71
C LYS A 228 -5.72 -14.91 24.81
N SER A 229 -6.52 -15.65 24.05
CA SER A 229 -6.04 -16.68 23.11
C SER A 229 -5.23 -16.04 21.98
N TRP A 230 -5.79 -15.00 21.35
CA TRP A 230 -5.15 -14.23 20.28
C TRP A 230 -3.87 -13.52 20.74
N HIS A 231 -3.89 -12.90 21.94
CA HIS A 231 -2.69 -12.34 22.52
C HIS A 231 -1.58 -13.38 22.67
N ARG A 232 -1.87 -14.56 23.24
CA ARG A 232 -0.89 -15.64 23.39
C ARG A 232 -0.32 -16.11 22.05
N ALA A 233 -1.15 -16.21 21.01
CA ALA A 233 -0.69 -16.58 19.67
C ALA A 233 0.19 -15.50 19.02
N SER A 234 -0.12 -14.20 19.20
CA SER A 234 0.73 -13.08 18.73
C SER A 234 2.09 -12.94 19.45
N LEU A 235 2.33 -13.72 20.50
CA LEU A 235 3.65 -13.85 21.14
C LEU A 235 4.53 -14.91 20.47
N ASP A 236 4.00 -15.73 19.56
CA ASP A 236 4.77 -16.73 18.83
C ASP A 236 5.72 -16.04 17.82
N PRO A 237 7.03 -16.36 17.80
CA PRO A 237 7.99 -15.77 16.88
C PRO A 237 7.63 -15.90 15.40
N LYS A 238 6.88 -16.94 15.00
CA LYS A 238 6.42 -17.12 13.61
C LYS A 238 5.51 -16.01 13.12
N CYS A 239 4.79 -15.33 14.02
CA CYS A 239 4.02 -14.14 13.66
C CYS A 239 4.93 -12.98 13.17
N TRP A 240 6.20 -13.00 13.57
CA TRP A 240 7.18 -11.92 13.41
C TRP A 240 8.27 -12.27 12.39
N GLU A 241 8.06 -13.28 11.53
CA GLU A 241 8.99 -13.62 10.44
C GLU A 241 9.07 -12.52 9.35
N SER A 242 8.05 -11.67 9.22
CA SER A 242 7.96 -10.61 8.22
C SER A 242 7.82 -9.23 8.84
N LEU A 243 8.95 -8.54 9.01
CA LEU A 243 9.09 -7.25 9.66
C LEU A 243 9.14 -6.09 8.64
N MET A 244 8.04 -5.86 7.92
CA MET A 244 7.89 -4.69 7.04
C MET A 244 7.34 -3.51 7.85
N PHE A 245 8.18 -2.51 8.13
CA PHE A 245 7.75 -1.29 8.81
C PHE A 245 6.99 -0.38 7.82
N PRO A 246 5.85 0.21 8.23
CA PRO A 246 5.12 1.19 7.43
C PRO A 246 5.99 2.36 6.92
N GLU A 247 5.75 2.80 5.69
CA GLU A 247 6.54 3.86 5.03
C GLU A 247 6.23 5.28 5.57
N ASP A 248 5.12 5.46 6.30
CA ASP A 248 4.78 6.72 6.99
C ASP A 248 5.65 6.97 8.24
N ILE A 249 6.43 5.98 8.70
CA ILE A 249 7.37 6.12 9.83
C ILE A 249 8.64 6.85 9.39
N LYS A 250 8.56 8.20 9.37
CA LYS A 250 9.63 9.09 8.91
C LYS A 250 10.51 9.63 10.03
N CYS A 251 11.71 10.11 9.65
CA CYS A 251 12.80 10.42 10.59
C CYS A 251 12.59 11.71 11.42
N LYS A 252 11.53 12.49 11.15
CA LYS A 252 11.05 13.52 12.07
C LYS A 252 10.10 12.86 13.06
N ILE A 253 10.69 12.50 14.20
CA ILE A 253 10.09 11.89 15.40
C ILE A 253 8.57 12.06 15.46
N TRP A 254 7.81 10.97 15.30
CA TRP A 254 6.36 10.96 15.49
C TRP A 254 5.57 12.03 14.71
N ASP A 255 5.98 12.29 13.46
CA ASP A 255 5.06 12.91 12.50
C ASP A 255 3.69 12.22 12.55
N ASN A 256 2.64 13.03 12.41
CA ASN A 256 1.24 12.77 12.79
C ASN A 256 0.52 11.63 12.01
N GLY A 257 1.27 10.70 11.43
CA GLY A 257 0.81 9.49 10.73
C GLY A 257 0.00 8.56 11.62
N ARG A 258 -0.76 7.68 10.96
CA ARG A 258 -1.80 6.85 11.59
C ARG A 258 -1.17 5.88 12.59
N PHE A 259 -0.15 5.16 12.15
CA PHE A 259 0.52 4.16 12.97
C PHE A 259 1.15 4.79 14.24
N SER A 260 1.96 5.82 14.04
CA SER A 260 2.64 6.58 15.11
C SER A 260 1.67 7.05 16.21
N LYS A 261 0.53 7.65 15.83
CA LYS A 261 -0.52 8.07 16.77
C LYS A 261 -1.11 6.91 17.57
N ARG A 262 -1.51 5.83 16.89
CA ARG A 262 -2.12 4.66 17.56
C ARG A 262 -1.14 4.02 18.54
N LEU A 263 0.13 3.91 18.15
CA LEU A 263 1.23 3.39 18.97
C LEU A 263 1.45 4.23 20.23
N MET A 264 1.48 5.57 20.10
CA MET A 264 1.59 6.49 21.25
C MET A 264 0.41 6.37 22.22
N MET A 265 -0.82 6.30 21.71
CA MET A 265 -2.03 6.15 22.55
C MET A 265 -2.04 4.84 23.33
N GLU A 266 -1.50 3.76 22.76
CA GLU A 266 -1.51 2.43 23.39
C GLU A 266 -0.39 2.26 24.42
N TYR A 267 0.84 2.61 24.07
CA TYR A 267 2.02 2.38 24.92
C TYR A 267 2.29 3.51 25.91
N GLN A 268 1.77 4.72 25.67
CA GLN A 268 1.95 5.92 26.52
C GLN A 268 3.42 6.34 26.75
N GLU A 269 4.36 5.80 25.97
CA GLU A 269 5.80 6.02 26.08
C GLU A 269 6.37 6.69 24.82
N ASN A 270 7.24 7.68 25.04
CA ASN A 270 8.11 8.23 24.01
C ASN A 270 9.42 7.43 23.96
N PHE A 271 9.39 6.24 23.38
CA PHE A 271 10.61 5.49 23.06
C PHE A 271 11.29 6.05 21.78
N SER A 272 12.60 5.85 21.62
CA SER A 272 13.31 6.29 20.41
C SER A 272 13.01 5.38 19.21
N SER A 273 13.23 5.84 17.98
CA SER A 273 13.11 4.97 16.79
C SER A 273 14.03 3.75 16.87
N THR A 274 15.25 3.91 17.40
CA THR A 274 16.15 2.79 17.70
C THR A 274 15.50 1.78 18.64
N ALA A 275 14.96 2.24 19.77
CA ALA A 275 14.34 1.35 20.77
C ALA A 275 13.12 0.62 20.20
N PHE A 276 12.30 1.31 19.38
CA PHE A 276 11.17 0.68 18.70
C PHE A 276 11.59 -0.43 17.74
N ILE A 277 12.57 -0.14 16.88
CA ILE A 277 13.06 -1.09 15.87
C ILE A 277 13.64 -2.33 16.57
N LYS A 278 14.44 -2.13 17.63
CA LYS A 278 14.97 -3.23 18.47
C LYS A 278 13.83 -4.06 19.07
N PHE A 279 12.88 -3.42 19.76
CA PHE A 279 11.74 -4.09 20.37
C PHE A 279 10.93 -4.96 19.39
N VAL A 280 10.71 -4.49 18.15
CA VAL A 280 10.01 -5.26 17.12
C VAL A 280 10.85 -6.44 16.63
N ILE A 281 12.16 -6.26 16.45
CA ILE A 281 13.10 -7.32 16.05
C ILE A 281 13.16 -8.42 17.13
N ASP A 282 13.22 -8.05 18.41
CA ASP A 282 13.21 -8.98 19.55
C ASP A 282 12.01 -9.93 19.55
N ARG A 283 10.85 -9.50 19.01
CA ARG A 283 9.65 -10.36 18.91
C ARG A 283 9.89 -11.57 17.99
N SER A 284 10.76 -11.43 16.99
CA SER A 284 11.10 -12.51 16.04
C SER A 284 12.05 -13.55 16.60
N ARG A 285 12.78 -13.27 17.69
CA ARG A 285 13.77 -14.17 18.31
C ARG A 285 14.76 -14.82 17.32
N GLY A 286 15.19 -14.08 16.30
CA GLY A 286 16.09 -14.56 15.26
C GLY A 286 15.42 -15.21 14.04
N CYS A 287 14.09 -15.38 14.06
CA CYS A 287 13.33 -15.98 12.95
C CYS A 287 12.93 -15.00 11.84
N ALA A 288 13.34 -13.72 11.89
CA ALA A 288 13.00 -12.73 10.88
C ALA A 288 13.56 -13.10 9.48
N ALA A 289 12.69 -13.54 8.59
CA ALA A 289 12.99 -13.93 7.22
C ALA A 289 12.80 -12.77 6.21
N ALA A 290 12.00 -11.76 6.56
CA ALA A 290 11.85 -10.55 5.75
C ALA A 290 11.89 -9.29 6.64
N LEU A 291 12.55 -8.23 6.16
CA LEU A 291 12.79 -6.99 6.89
C LEU A 291 12.72 -5.79 5.94
N GLY A 292 11.85 -4.82 6.25
CA GLY A 292 11.79 -3.52 5.61
C GLY A 292 11.95 -2.43 6.66
N LEU A 293 13.13 -1.82 6.74
CA LEU A 293 13.45 -0.84 7.79
C LEU A 293 12.81 0.54 7.49
N PRO A 294 12.34 1.28 8.51
CA PRO A 294 11.70 2.57 8.30
C PRO A 294 12.73 3.65 7.95
N GLY A 295 12.28 4.76 7.34
CA GLY A 295 13.15 5.90 7.01
C GLY A 295 13.82 6.55 8.24
N CYS A 296 13.26 6.35 9.44
CA CYS A 296 13.83 6.77 10.72
C CYS A 296 14.91 5.84 11.31
N CYS A 297 15.32 4.79 10.59
CA CYS A 297 16.30 3.82 11.07
C CYS A 297 17.67 4.47 11.32
N THR A 298 18.18 4.29 12.53
CA THR A 298 19.51 4.76 12.94
C THR A 298 20.61 3.79 12.51
N GLU A 299 21.87 4.23 12.61
CA GLU A 299 23.03 3.36 12.32
C GLU A 299 23.09 2.18 13.29
N GLU A 300 22.87 2.45 14.58
CA GLU A 300 22.76 1.45 15.65
C GLU A 300 21.61 0.43 15.41
N ALA A 301 20.43 0.90 14.99
CA ALA A 301 19.29 0.02 14.70
C ALA A 301 19.56 -0.88 13.49
N LEU A 302 20.22 -0.35 12.45
CA LEU A 302 20.58 -1.09 11.25
C LEU A 302 21.67 -2.15 11.54
N GLU A 303 22.70 -1.81 12.33
CA GLU A 303 23.71 -2.78 12.76
C GLU A 303 23.13 -3.89 13.64
N TYR A 304 22.22 -3.54 14.54
CA TYR A 304 21.50 -4.48 15.40
C TYR A 304 20.63 -5.44 14.58
N ALA A 305 19.82 -4.92 13.65
CA ALA A 305 19.02 -5.74 12.74
C ALA A 305 19.87 -6.69 11.88
N ALA A 306 21.10 -6.29 11.55
CA ALA A 306 22.02 -7.15 10.82
C ALA A 306 22.67 -8.25 11.68
N ASN A 307 22.66 -8.13 13.02
CA ASN A 307 23.11 -9.18 13.94
C ASN A 307 21.97 -10.13 14.32
N GLU A 308 20.80 -9.58 14.66
CA GLU A 308 19.68 -10.36 15.22
C GLU A 308 18.77 -10.99 14.15
N CYS A 309 18.93 -10.66 12.87
CA CYS A 309 18.20 -11.27 11.75
C CYS A 309 19.15 -12.03 10.79
N PRO A 310 19.85 -13.10 11.20
CA PRO A 310 20.79 -13.83 10.35
C PRO A 310 20.10 -14.64 9.25
N GLU A 311 18.87 -15.11 9.48
CA GLU A 311 18.07 -15.92 8.55
C GLU A 311 17.34 -15.10 7.47
N LEU A 312 17.74 -13.84 7.28
CA LEU A 312 17.05 -12.91 6.40
C LEU A 312 17.14 -13.33 4.93
N LYS A 313 15.97 -13.56 4.33
CA LYS A 313 15.78 -13.87 2.90
C LYS A 313 15.39 -12.65 2.08
N THR A 314 14.72 -11.68 2.67
CA THR A 314 14.18 -10.49 1.97
C THR A 314 14.53 -9.21 2.70
N LEU A 315 15.20 -8.28 2.01
CA LEU A 315 15.56 -6.97 2.54
C LEU A 315 14.95 -5.84 1.68
N LYS A 316 14.11 -4.99 2.28
CA LYS A 316 13.60 -3.74 1.68
C LYS A 316 14.30 -2.54 2.31
N LEU A 317 15.02 -1.77 1.51
CA LEU A 317 15.74 -0.58 1.95
C LEU A 317 14.94 0.69 1.58
N ASN A 318 14.49 1.42 2.58
CA ASN A 318 13.54 2.53 2.44
C ASN A 318 14.16 3.79 1.77
N THR A 319 13.33 4.47 0.96
CA THR A 319 13.67 5.67 0.19
C THR A 319 14.28 6.81 1.00
N ASP A 320 13.92 6.90 2.28
CA ASP A 320 14.22 8.03 3.15
C ASP A 320 15.41 7.74 4.10
N LEU A 321 16.05 6.57 3.99
CA LEU A 321 17.25 6.23 4.80
C LEU A 321 18.33 7.32 4.68
N PRO A 322 18.96 7.78 5.77
CA PRO A 322 19.95 8.85 5.67
C PRO A 322 21.29 8.37 5.07
N ASN A 323 22.05 9.30 4.48
CA ASN A 323 23.28 8.98 3.73
C ASN A 323 24.41 8.33 4.55
N LYS A 324 24.36 8.37 5.89
CA LYS A 324 25.33 7.67 6.75
C LYS A 324 25.04 6.16 6.75
N GLN A 325 23.79 5.79 7.04
CA GLN A 325 23.28 4.43 7.05
C GLN A 325 23.53 3.73 5.71
N ARG A 326 23.25 4.41 4.59
CA ARG A 326 23.49 3.87 3.24
C ARG A 326 24.94 3.45 2.97
N LYS A 327 25.92 4.07 3.63
CA LYS A 327 27.35 3.74 3.46
C LYS A 327 27.77 2.50 4.23
N ILE A 328 27.03 2.10 5.28
CA ILE A 328 27.34 0.88 6.04
C ILE A 328 26.64 -0.36 5.49
N ILE A 329 25.53 -0.21 4.74
CA ILE A 329 24.76 -1.34 4.16
C ILE A 329 25.66 -2.37 3.44
N PRO A 330 26.59 -2.01 2.53
CA PRO A 330 27.48 -3.00 1.91
C PRO A 330 28.28 -3.84 2.92
N ARG A 331 28.72 -3.23 4.04
CA ARG A 331 29.48 -3.92 5.11
C ARG A 331 28.63 -4.87 5.94
N LEU A 332 27.30 -4.78 5.85
CA LEU A 332 26.35 -5.62 6.58
C LEU A 332 25.82 -6.80 5.75
N ILE A 333 25.83 -6.69 4.42
CA ILE A 333 25.47 -7.80 3.50
C ILE A 333 26.10 -9.15 3.87
N PRO A 334 27.39 -9.26 4.29
CA PRO A 334 28.00 -10.55 4.66
C PRO A 334 27.32 -11.29 5.82
N LYS A 335 26.46 -10.61 6.60
CA LYS A 335 25.69 -11.19 7.70
C LYS A 335 24.41 -11.90 7.20
N TRP A 336 23.84 -11.47 6.07
CA TRP A 336 22.60 -12.00 5.49
C TRP A 336 22.89 -13.03 4.37
N LYS A 337 23.51 -14.15 4.74
CA LYS A 337 23.95 -15.19 3.78
C LYS A 337 22.80 -15.85 3.03
N ASN A 338 21.61 -15.88 3.65
CA ASN A 338 20.40 -16.48 3.10
C ASN A 338 19.57 -15.50 2.25
N LEU A 339 20.09 -14.31 1.92
CA LEU A 339 19.37 -13.29 1.16
C LEU A 339 19.04 -13.75 -0.27
N GLU A 340 17.75 -13.84 -0.57
CA GLU A 340 17.17 -14.22 -1.87
C GLU A 340 16.66 -13.00 -2.65
N VAL A 341 16.17 -11.98 -1.93
CA VAL A 341 15.44 -10.81 -2.46
C VAL A 341 15.98 -9.50 -1.88
N LEU A 342 16.25 -8.51 -2.74
CA LEU A 342 16.58 -7.14 -2.35
C LEU A 342 15.69 -6.13 -3.08
N VAL A 343 15.16 -5.15 -2.34
CA VAL A 343 14.49 -3.96 -2.87
C VAL A 343 15.34 -2.72 -2.57
N LEU A 344 15.69 -1.97 -3.62
CA LEU A 344 16.53 -0.77 -3.62
C LEU A 344 15.77 0.47 -4.10
N ASP A 345 16.30 1.64 -3.75
CA ASP A 345 15.87 2.94 -4.26
C ASP A 345 16.95 3.64 -5.12
N ARG A 346 16.63 4.84 -5.61
CA ARG A 346 17.49 5.69 -6.46
C ARG A 346 18.76 6.26 -5.81
N ARG A 347 18.93 6.10 -4.50
CA ARG A 347 19.95 6.74 -3.65
C ARG A 347 20.95 5.72 -3.06
N HIS A 348 20.69 4.42 -3.21
CA HIS A 348 21.60 3.36 -2.78
C HIS A 348 22.78 3.17 -3.74
N LYS A 349 23.93 2.79 -3.19
CA LYS A 349 25.12 2.45 -3.97
C LYS A 349 25.01 1.04 -4.56
N MET A 350 24.18 0.88 -5.60
CA MET A 350 23.88 -0.42 -6.20
C MET A 350 25.12 -1.30 -6.41
N LYS A 351 26.15 -0.82 -7.12
CA LYS A 351 27.36 -1.61 -7.39
C LYS A 351 28.01 -2.17 -6.11
N GLU A 352 28.27 -1.33 -5.10
CA GLU A 352 28.92 -1.77 -3.85
C GLU A 352 28.08 -2.81 -3.10
N ILE A 353 26.74 -2.75 -3.21
CA ILE A 353 25.84 -3.75 -2.62
C ILE A 353 25.87 -5.05 -3.44
N LEU A 354 25.77 -4.98 -4.77
CA LEU A 354 25.77 -6.16 -5.64
C LEU A 354 27.10 -6.92 -5.59
N ASP A 355 28.23 -6.21 -5.51
CA ASP A 355 29.55 -6.82 -5.32
C ASP A 355 29.62 -7.66 -4.03
N GLN A 356 28.95 -7.23 -2.95
CA GLN A 356 28.91 -7.98 -1.69
C GLN A 356 27.90 -9.14 -1.74
N ILE A 357 26.78 -8.98 -2.45
CA ILE A 357 25.80 -10.06 -2.67
C ILE A 357 26.43 -11.21 -3.46
N ALA A 358 27.20 -10.91 -4.51
CA ALA A 358 27.92 -11.92 -5.30
C ALA A 358 28.89 -12.77 -4.47
N LEU A 359 29.49 -12.18 -3.42
CA LEU A 359 30.47 -12.84 -2.56
C LEU A 359 29.84 -13.65 -1.41
N HIS A 360 28.63 -13.30 -0.97
CA HIS A 360 28.08 -13.77 0.30
C HIS A 360 26.67 -14.38 0.26
N CYS A 361 25.88 -14.12 -0.80
CA CYS A 361 24.47 -14.47 -0.89
C CYS A 361 24.21 -15.40 -2.09
N SER A 362 24.65 -16.66 -2.00
CA SER A 362 24.61 -17.61 -3.12
C SER A 362 23.21 -17.93 -3.66
N ASN A 363 22.16 -17.70 -2.86
CA ASN A 363 20.77 -17.94 -3.20
C ASN A 363 20.06 -16.71 -3.77
N PHE A 364 20.78 -15.60 -3.99
CA PHE A 364 20.21 -14.36 -4.47
C PHE A 364 19.60 -14.50 -5.88
N MET A 365 18.32 -14.16 -6.01
CA MET A 365 17.56 -14.42 -7.24
C MET A 365 16.59 -13.30 -7.66
N ARG A 366 16.34 -12.29 -6.81
CA ARG A 366 15.43 -11.16 -7.13
C ARG A 366 15.98 -9.81 -6.72
N LEU A 367 16.10 -8.92 -7.71
CA LEU A 367 16.43 -7.51 -7.52
C LEU A 367 15.24 -6.64 -7.96
N SER A 368 14.75 -5.79 -7.08
CA SER A 368 13.78 -4.74 -7.40
C SER A 368 14.43 -3.38 -7.12
N ALA A 369 14.38 -2.48 -8.09
CA ALA A 369 14.91 -1.13 -8.00
C ALA A 369 14.04 -0.16 -8.84
N PRO A 370 12.76 0.02 -8.47
CA PRO A 370 11.84 0.88 -9.21
C PRO A 370 12.35 2.33 -9.26
N GLY A 371 12.20 2.98 -10.41
CA GLY A 371 12.60 4.37 -10.61
C GLY A 371 14.10 4.68 -10.58
N ILE A 372 14.97 3.67 -10.45
CA ILE A 372 16.41 3.88 -10.36
C ILE A 372 17.01 4.40 -11.67
N LYS A 373 18.20 5.01 -11.60
CA LYS A 373 19.02 5.27 -12.78
C LYS A 373 20.00 4.11 -12.97
N VAL A 374 19.84 3.34 -14.05
CA VAL A 374 20.77 2.27 -14.44
C VAL A 374 21.67 2.78 -15.57
N GLY A 375 22.90 3.17 -15.23
CA GLY A 375 23.94 3.45 -16.21
C GLY A 375 24.66 2.18 -16.68
N ASN A 376 25.68 2.35 -17.52
CA ASN A 376 26.53 1.25 -17.97
C ASN A 376 27.21 0.50 -16.80
N TRP A 377 27.62 1.21 -15.74
CA TRP A 377 28.29 0.59 -14.60
C TRP A 377 27.33 -0.24 -13.74
N GLU A 378 26.10 0.24 -13.54
CA GLU A 378 25.06 -0.49 -12.81
C GLU A 378 24.60 -1.72 -13.59
N ALA A 379 24.37 -1.60 -14.91
CA ALA A 379 24.01 -2.74 -15.76
C ALA A 379 25.13 -3.79 -15.84
N SER A 380 26.39 -3.34 -15.96
CA SER A 380 27.57 -4.20 -15.89
C SER A 380 27.62 -4.94 -14.54
N ALA A 381 27.41 -4.24 -13.42
CA ALA A 381 27.39 -4.85 -12.09
C ALA A 381 26.24 -5.86 -11.92
N ILE A 382 25.03 -5.59 -12.44
CA ILE A 382 23.92 -6.55 -12.45
C ILE A 382 24.34 -7.83 -13.17
N VAL A 383 24.93 -7.71 -14.37
CA VAL A 383 25.37 -8.85 -15.18
C VAL A 383 26.52 -9.64 -14.54
N THR A 384 27.55 -8.96 -14.04
CA THR A 384 28.75 -9.63 -13.50
C THR A 384 28.52 -10.23 -12.12
N SER A 385 27.72 -9.57 -11.29
CA SER A 385 27.57 -9.90 -9.87
C SER A 385 26.35 -10.79 -9.61
N LEU A 386 25.37 -10.85 -10.51
CA LEU A 386 24.13 -11.62 -10.33
C LEU A 386 23.87 -12.64 -11.47
N PRO A 387 24.78 -13.61 -11.72
CA PRO A 387 24.67 -14.56 -12.85
C PRO A 387 23.44 -15.49 -12.78
N ASN A 388 22.86 -15.67 -11.58
CA ASN A 388 21.68 -16.49 -11.34
C ASN A 388 20.39 -15.64 -11.15
N LEU A 389 20.40 -14.37 -11.55
CA LEU A 389 19.23 -13.48 -11.40
C LEU A 389 18.03 -13.99 -12.19
N ARG A 390 16.89 -14.18 -11.51
CA ARG A 390 15.65 -14.69 -12.10
C ARG A 390 14.55 -13.63 -12.21
N TYR A 391 14.56 -12.65 -11.33
CA TYR A 391 13.54 -11.59 -11.28
C TYR A 391 14.23 -10.23 -11.18
N LEU A 392 13.97 -9.36 -12.15
CA LEU A 392 14.47 -7.99 -12.19
C LEU A 392 13.30 -7.01 -12.37
N VAL A 393 13.13 -6.09 -11.44
CA VAL A 393 12.07 -5.07 -11.49
C VAL A 393 12.71 -3.69 -11.53
N LEU A 394 12.49 -2.97 -12.63
CA LEU A 394 13.06 -1.67 -12.98
C LEU A 394 11.96 -0.72 -13.50
N ASN A 395 10.69 -0.93 -13.17
CA ASN A 395 9.61 -0.05 -13.62
C ASN A 395 9.87 1.42 -13.26
N GLY A 396 9.60 2.33 -14.19
CA GLY A 396 9.89 3.77 -14.07
C GLY A 396 11.38 4.14 -14.11
N ALA A 397 12.31 3.21 -14.37
CA ALA A 397 13.74 3.48 -14.34
C ALA A 397 14.23 4.37 -15.51
N THR A 398 15.37 5.02 -15.31
CA THR A 398 16.15 5.64 -16.40
C THR A 398 17.26 4.67 -16.81
N ILE A 399 17.12 4.01 -17.96
CA ILE A 399 18.05 2.97 -18.42
C ILE A 399 18.34 3.11 -19.93
N GLU A 400 19.61 3.34 -20.29
CA GLU A 400 20.02 3.52 -21.69
C GLU A 400 19.84 2.20 -22.48
N ARG A 401 19.37 2.24 -23.74
CA ARG A 401 19.17 1.04 -24.61
C ARG A 401 20.30 0.00 -24.49
N LYS A 402 21.56 0.42 -24.63
CA LYS A 402 22.76 -0.45 -24.49
C LYS A 402 22.87 -1.16 -23.13
N SER A 403 22.35 -0.56 -22.06
CA SER A 403 22.30 -1.14 -20.71
C SER A 403 21.21 -2.20 -20.61
N VAL A 404 20.05 -1.99 -21.27
CA VAL A 404 19.01 -3.03 -21.39
C VAL A 404 19.55 -4.23 -22.18
N VAL A 405 20.14 -3.97 -23.35
CA VAL A 405 20.78 -5.00 -24.20
C VAL A 405 21.85 -5.76 -23.42
N MET A 406 22.71 -5.08 -22.65
CA MET A 406 23.71 -5.71 -21.79
C MET A 406 23.09 -6.65 -20.75
N ILE A 407 22.01 -6.23 -20.08
CA ILE A 407 21.29 -7.07 -19.09
C ILE A 407 20.68 -8.31 -19.76
N LEU A 408 19.98 -8.16 -20.88
CA LEU A 408 19.39 -9.27 -21.65
C LEU A 408 20.44 -10.24 -22.21
N GLN A 409 21.61 -9.71 -22.59
CA GLN A 409 22.73 -10.52 -23.06
C GLN A 409 23.45 -11.26 -21.92
N GLY A 410 23.51 -10.69 -20.70
CA GLY A 410 24.20 -11.30 -19.56
C GLY A 410 23.35 -12.20 -18.67
N CYS A 411 22.16 -11.75 -18.28
CA CYS A 411 21.33 -12.40 -17.24
C CYS A 411 20.44 -13.52 -17.82
N LYS A 412 21.07 -14.61 -18.27
CA LYS A 412 20.39 -15.71 -19.01
C LYS A 412 19.37 -16.55 -18.22
N GLN A 413 19.23 -16.32 -16.91
CA GLN A 413 18.25 -17.01 -16.06
C GLN A 413 17.02 -16.16 -15.73
N LEU A 414 16.88 -14.98 -16.33
CA LEU A 414 15.70 -14.12 -16.15
C LEU A 414 14.43 -14.84 -16.57
N VAL A 415 13.52 -14.98 -15.61
CA VAL A 415 12.14 -15.46 -15.81
C VAL A 415 11.18 -14.26 -15.88
N HIS A 416 11.54 -13.15 -15.22
CA HIS A 416 10.75 -11.94 -15.17
C HIS A 416 11.64 -10.70 -15.25
N LEU A 417 11.30 -9.80 -16.18
CA LEU A 417 11.89 -8.47 -16.30
C LEU A 417 10.76 -7.45 -16.47
N ASP A 418 10.53 -6.66 -15.43
CA ASP A 418 9.63 -5.50 -15.49
C ASP A 418 10.43 -4.24 -15.77
N ALA A 419 10.26 -3.69 -16.96
CA ALA A 419 10.85 -2.43 -17.41
C ALA A 419 9.77 -1.42 -17.83
N ARG A 420 8.51 -1.57 -17.38
CA ARG A 420 7.40 -0.66 -17.76
C ARG A 420 7.69 0.80 -17.40
N GLY A 421 7.26 1.72 -18.26
CA GLY A 421 7.44 3.16 -18.06
C GLY A 421 8.91 3.61 -17.96
N CYS A 422 9.86 2.83 -18.49
CA CYS A 422 11.26 3.23 -18.49
C CYS A 422 11.53 4.37 -19.46
N THR A 423 12.60 5.13 -19.20
CA THR A 423 13.10 6.15 -20.14
C THR A 423 14.44 5.75 -20.74
N ARG A 424 14.70 6.22 -21.98
CA ARG A 424 15.93 6.03 -22.79
C ARG A 424 16.02 4.76 -23.66
N PHE A 425 14.95 3.98 -23.75
CA PHE A 425 14.69 3.03 -24.84
C PHE A 425 13.18 3.04 -25.17
N ASP A 426 12.79 2.52 -26.33
CA ASP A 426 11.40 2.50 -26.80
C ASP A 426 10.79 1.08 -26.65
N GLU A 427 9.50 0.98 -26.33
CA GLU A 427 8.79 -0.29 -26.10
C GLU A 427 8.70 -1.19 -27.34
N ASP A 428 8.75 -0.61 -28.53
CA ASP A 428 8.70 -1.29 -29.84
C ASP A 428 10.10 -1.63 -30.41
N ASP A 429 11.14 -1.56 -29.58
CA ASP A 429 12.52 -1.82 -29.97
C ASP A 429 12.75 -3.30 -30.32
N ALA A 430 12.70 -3.61 -31.62
CA ALA A 430 12.78 -4.96 -32.17
C ALA A 430 13.98 -5.79 -31.67
N GLU A 431 15.15 -5.17 -31.46
CA GLU A 431 16.34 -5.85 -30.92
C GLU A 431 16.14 -6.26 -29.45
N ILE A 432 15.54 -5.38 -28.65
CA ILE A 432 15.23 -5.66 -27.24
C ILE A 432 14.15 -6.75 -27.14
N LEU A 433 13.11 -6.69 -27.98
CA LEU A 433 12.05 -7.69 -28.05
C LEU A 433 12.58 -9.07 -28.47
N GLU A 434 13.46 -9.14 -29.48
CA GLU A 434 14.12 -10.38 -29.89
C GLU A 434 15.01 -10.94 -28.77
N LEU A 435 15.85 -10.11 -28.15
CA LEU A 435 16.71 -10.52 -27.04
C LEU A 435 15.93 -10.96 -25.80
N ALA A 436 14.78 -10.35 -25.52
CA ALA A 436 13.93 -10.67 -24.38
C ALA A 436 12.96 -11.85 -24.63
N SER A 437 12.85 -12.35 -25.86
CA SER A 437 11.92 -13.44 -26.25
C SER A 437 12.00 -14.73 -25.42
N HIS A 438 13.13 -14.97 -24.76
CA HIS A 438 13.36 -16.12 -23.88
C HIS A 438 12.83 -15.93 -22.44
N ILE A 439 12.43 -14.72 -22.06
CA ILE A 439 11.96 -14.34 -20.73
C ILE A 439 10.42 -14.48 -20.70
N PRO A 440 9.84 -15.44 -19.96
CA PRO A 440 8.40 -15.70 -19.97
C PRO A 440 7.52 -14.53 -19.50
N SER A 441 8.08 -13.57 -18.77
CA SER A 441 7.40 -12.37 -18.27
C SER A 441 8.30 -11.15 -18.45
N PHE A 442 8.52 -10.76 -19.71
CA PHE A 442 9.06 -9.46 -20.06
C PHE A 442 7.93 -8.45 -20.24
N MET A 443 8.04 -7.29 -19.59
CA MET A 443 7.07 -6.19 -19.65
C MET A 443 7.85 -4.89 -19.87
N CYS A 444 7.48 -4.09 -20.86
CA CYS A 444 8.15 -2.82 -21.15
C CYS A 444 7.20 -1.70 -21.59
N GLU A 445 5.89 -1.91 -21.43
CA GLU A 445 4.82 -1.01 -21.82
C GLU A 445 5.01 0.39 -21.23
N GLY A 446 4.78 1.43 -22.04
CA GLY A 446 5.01 2.82 -21.70
C GLY A 446 6.47 3.28 -21.77
N SER A 447 7.42 2.42 -22.16
CA SER A 447 8.84 2.81 -22.22
C SER A 447 9.14 3.67 -23.45
N ARG A 448 9.81 4.81 -23.23
CA ARG A 448 10.09 5.79 -24.30
C ARG A 448 11.50 6.39 -24.22
N ARG A 449 12.18 6.45 -25.36
CA ARG A 449 13.54 7.01 -25.50
C ARG A 449 13.58 8.49 -25.20
N ASN A 450 12.55 9.21 -25.66
CA ASN A 450 12.32 10.61 -25.35
C ASN A 450 11.37 10.72 -24.14
N GLY A 451 11.93 10.55 -22.94
CA GLY A 451 11.24 10.91 -21.70
C GLY A 451 11.00 12.41 -21.64
N ARG A 452 9.89 12.88 -22.22
CA ARG A 452 9.27 14.13 -21.79
C ARG A 452 8.62 13.87 -20.44
N PHE A 453 8.96 14.67 -19.45
CA PHE A 453 8.02 15.00 -18.40
C PHE A 453 6.97 15.90 -19.06
N THR A 454 5.86 15.30 -19.47
CA THR A 454 4.60 15.98 -19.83
C THR A 454 3.60 15.66 -18.75
#